data_AF-A0A7W0NDB4-F1
#
_entry.id   AF-A0A7W0NDB4-F1
#
_cell.length_a   1.000
_cell.length_b   1.000
_cell.length_c   1.000
_cell.angle_alpha   90.00
_cell.angle_beta   90.00
_cell.angle_gamma   90.00
#
_symmetry.space_group_name_H-M   'P 1'
#
loop_
_entity.id
_entity.type
_entity.pdbx_description
1 polymer ?
#
loop_
_entity_poly.entity_id
_entity_poly.type
_entity_poly.pdbx_seq_one_letter_code
_entity_poly.pdbx_strand_id
1 'polypeptide(L)'
;MRIWGVLQNLFMLLVLFSVPLVSVAQVSTPVSAPGLEEAVEWLVTRQEADGSFAGFSGEPDAGTTGDAALALAAAGTAGIEVAVPLANARDFLLTEGAAYAATGPGQAAKLYLALVAADCDPASIEGDDLAA
;
A
#
# COMPACT_ATOMS: atom_id res chain seq x y z
N MET A 1 -8.97 15.52 55.53
CA MET A 1 -9.32 14.76 54.31
C MET A 1 -9.06 15.48 52.98
N ARG A 2 -8.88 16.82 52.94
CA ARG A 2 -8.70 17.58 51.68
C ARG A 2 -7.29 17.53 51.05
N ILE A 3 -6.25 17.22 51.83
CA ILE A 3 -4.86 17.19 51.36
C ILE A 3 -4.56 15.95 50.49
N TRP A 4 -5.22 14.82 50.76
CA TRP A 4 -5.07 13.57 50.01
C TRP A 4 -5.54 13.70 48.55
N GLY A 5 -6.66 14.39 48.32
CA GLY A 5 -7.18 14.64 46.97
C GLY A 5 -6.27 15.56 46.15
N VAL A 6 -5.62 16.54 46.79
CA VAL A 6 -4.68 17.45 46.10
C VAL A 6 -3.40 16.70 45.71
N LEU A 7 -2.90 15.81 46.58
CA LEU A 7 -1.72 14.98 46.28
C LEU A 7 -2.00 13.96 45.15
N GLN A 8 -3.17 13.32 45.15
CA GLN A 8 -3.61 12.43 44.08
C GLN A 8 -3.69 13.14 42.73
N ASN A 9 -4.28 14.36 42.72
CA ASN A 9 -4.40 15.14 41.49
C ASN A 9 -3.04 15.63 40.98
N LEU A 10 -2.15 16.03 41.88
CA LEU A 10 -0.79 16.42 41.52
C LEU A 10 -0.01 15.22 40.93
N PHE A 11 -0.17 14.04 41.52
CA PHE A 11 0.43 12.81 41.02
C PHE A 11 -0.10 12.44 39.63
N MET A 12 -1.42 12.51 39.38
CA MET A 12 -1.97 12.25 38.05
C MET A 12 -1.51 13.26 37.00
N LEU A 13 -1.39 14.53 37.36
CA LEU A 13 -0.83 15.55 36.46
C LEU A 13 0.64 15.24 36.14
N LEU A 14 1.44 14.84 37.13
CA LEU A 14 2.83 14.47 36.93
C LEU A 14 3.00 13.26 35.99
N VAL A 15 2.12 12.27 36.10
CA VAL A 15 2.09 11.11 35.20
C VAL A 15 1.72 11.52 33.76
N LEU A 16 0.74 12.42 33.59
CA LEU A 16 0.34 12.92 32.26
C LEU A 16 1.44 13.74 31.57
N PHE A 17 2.29 14.45 32.32
CA PHE A 17 3.40 15.22 31.77
C PHE A 17 4.72 14.44 31.63
N SER A 18 4.78 13.20 32.13
CA SER A 18 5.99 12.36 32.08
C SER A 18 6.15 11.53 30.81
N VAL A 19 5.18 11.57 29.87
CA VAL A 19 5.31 10.86 28.60
C VAL A 19 6.14 11.74 27.65
N PRO A 20 7.38 11.35 27.28
CA PRO A 20 8.13 12.08 26.27
C PRO A 20 7.37 12.02 24.94
N LEU A 21 6.98 13.17 24.40
CA LEU A 21 6.40 13.37 23.06
C LEU A 21 7.41 13.09 21.93
N VAL A 22 8.37 12.19 22.14
CA VAL A 22 9.35 11.85 21.13
C VAL A 22 8.80 10.68 20.32
N SER A 23 7.83 10.97 19.45
CA SER A 23 7.63 10.13 18.27
C SER A 23 8.80 10.44 17.34
N VAL A 24 9.92 9.74 17.52
CA VAL A 24 10.87 9.64 16.42
C VAL A 24 10.10 8.85 15.36
N ALA A 25 9.65 9.53 14.30
CA ALA A 25 9.24 8.83 13.10
C ALA A 25 10.41 7.92 12.73
N GLN A 26 10.23 6.61 12.93
CA GLN A 26 11.26 5.65 12.56
C GLN A 26 11.45 5.83 11.06
N VAL A 27 12.56 6.45 10.66
CA VAL A 27 12.93 6.49 9.26
C VAL A 27 13.02 5.03 8.85
N SER A 28 12.09 4.58 8.00
CA SER A 28 12.15 3.26 7.40
C SER A 28 13.48 3.16 6.68
N THR A 29 14.47 2.49 7.27
CA THR A 29 15.77 2.28 6.64
C THR A 29 15.83 0.88 6.01
N PRO A 30 16.39 0.74 4.79
CA PRO A 30 16.95 1.78 3.91
C PRO A 30 16.17 1.99 2.60
N VAL A 31 16.20 3.24 2.13
CA VAL A 31 15.92 3.71 0.75
C VAL A 31 16.83 3.03 -0.30
N SER A 32 17.75 2.16 0.12
CA SER A 32 18.65 1.40 -0.74
C SER A 32 19.10 0.15 0.03
N ALA A 33 18.24 -0.88 0.03
CA ALA A 33 18.63 -2.21 0.48
C ALA A 33 19.44 -2.86 -0.65
N PRO A 34 20.61 -3.47 -0.37
CA PRO A 34 21.27 -4.28 -1.39
C PRO A 34 20.28 -5.36 -1.86
N GLY A 35 20.10 -5.50 -3.17
CA GLY A 35 19.14 -6.43 -3.74
C GLY A 35 17.83 -5.82 -4.24
N LEU A 36 17.61 -4.49 -4.12
CA LEU A 36 16.35 -3.88 -4.56
C LEU A 36 16.17 -4.00 -6.07
N GLU A 37 17.20 -3.67 -6.85
CA GLU A 37 17.19 -3.79 -8.31
C GLU A 37 16.95 -5.25 -8.73
N GLU A 38 17.62 -6.21 -8.11
CA GLU A 38 17.43 -7.64 -8.40
C GLU A 38 16.03 -8.14 -8.01
N ALA A 39 15.45 -7.62 -6.91
CA ALA A 39 14.09 -7.94 -6.51
C ALA A 39 13.06 -7.37 -7.48
N VAL A 40 13.27 -6.14 -7.97
CA VAL A 40 12.43 -5.51 -8.99
C VAL A 40 12.56 -6.24 -10.32
N GLU A 41 13.78 -6.60 -10.73
CA GLU A 41 14.00 -7.42 -11.93
C GLU A 41 13.27 -8.75 -11.83
N TRP A 42 13.40 -9.47 -10.70
CA TRP A 42 12.63 -10.69 -10.46
C TRP A 42 11.13 -10.42 -10.59
N LEU A 43 10.61 -9.38 -9.95
CA LEU A 43 9.19 -9.04 -10.02
C LEU A 43 8.74 -8.80 -11.47
N VAL A 44 9.49 -8.02 -12.25
CA VAL A 44 9.18 -7.76 -13.67
C VAL A 44 9.21 -9.06 -14.49
N THR A 45 10.12 -10.00 -14.22
CA THR A 45 10.13 -11.31 -14.91
C THR A 45 8.96 -12.23 -14.54
N ARG A 46 8.24 -11.92 -13.46
CA ARG A 46 7.02 -12.65 -13.06
C ARG A 46 5.75 -12.08 -13.67
N GLN A 47 5.81 -10.91 -14.32
CA GLN A 47 4.65 -10.32 -14.97
C GLN A 47 4.29 -11.11 -16.23
N GLU A 48 3.02 -11.47 -16.35
CA GLU A 48 2.50 -12.20 -17.51
C GLU A 48 2.29 -11.23 -18.70
N ALA A 49 2.06 -11.79 -19.89
CA ALA A 49 1.95 -11.01 -21.13
C ALA A 49 0.76 -10.02 -21.15
N ASP A 50 -0.29 -10.29 -20.36
CA ASP A 50 -1.46 -9.42 -20.17
C ASP A 50 -1.26 -8.37 -19.07
N GLY A 51 -0.08 -8.32 -18.44
CA GLY A 51 0.25 -7.41 -17.35
C GLY A 51 -0.09 -7.92 -15.96
N SER A 52 -0.74 -9.09 -15.86
CA SER A 52 -1.15 -9.68 -14.59
C SER A 52 0.00 -10.34 -13.83
N PHE A 53 -0.28 -10.66 -12.57
CA PHE A 53 0.53 -11.54 -11.74
C PHE A 53 -0.32 -12.72 -11.27
N ALA A 54 0.25 -13.91 -11.37
CA ALA A 54 -0.43 -15.14 -10.98
C ALA A 54 -0.63 -15.23 -9.47
N GLY A 55 -1.84 -15.58 -9.04
CA GLY A 55 -2.18 -15.87 -7.65
C GLY A 55 -1.77 -17.29 -7.23
N PHE A 56 -2.27 -17.75 -6.08
CA PHE A 56 -1.98 -19.11 -5.58
C PHE A 56 -2.52 -20.23 -6.48
N SER A 57 -3.50 -19.94 -7.34
CA SER A 57 -4.02 -20.88 -8.35
C SER A 57 -3.08 -21.05 -9.54
N GLY A 58 -2.10 -20.15 -9.73
CA GLY A 58 -1.30 -20.05 -10.95
C GLY A 58 -1.98 -19.27 -12.09
N GLU A 59 -3.22 -18.83 -11.90
CA GLU A 59 -3.98 -18.02 -12.85
C GLU A 59 -3.83 -16.52 -12.54
N PRO A 60 -4.06 -15.62 -13.53
CA PRO A 60 -4.11 -14.19 -13.31
C PRO A 60 -5.00 -13.81 -12.11
N ASP A 61 -4.47 -12.98 -11.20
CA ASP A 61 -5.17 -12.58 -9.98
C ASP A 61 -5.04 -11.07 -9.75
N ALA A 62 -6.18 -10.38 -9.66
CA ALA A 62 -6.21 -8.92 -9.46
C ALA A 62 -5.68 -8.51 -8.07
N GLY A 63 -5.87 -9.33 -7.04
CA GLY A 63 -5.33 -9.04 -5.71
C GLY A 63 -3.80 -9.04 -5.69
N THR A 64 -3.18 -10.02 -6.34
CA THR A 64 -1.74 -10.19 -6.46
C THR A 64 -1.15 -9.16 -7.43
N THR A 65 -1.85 -8.87 -8.52
CA THR A 65 -1.49 -7.79 -9.45
C THR A 65 -1.53 -6.43 -8.77
N GLY A 66 -2.49 -6.20 -7.86
CA GLY A 66 -2.55 -4.99 -7.03
C GLY A 66 -1.35 -4.83 -6.09
N ASP A 67 -0.89 -5.91 -5.46
CA ASP A 67 0.34 -5.87 -4.64
C ASP A 67 1.57 -5.57 -5.49
N ALA A 68 1.67 -6.20 -6.67
CA ALA A 68 2.77 -5.98 -7.59
C ALA A 68 2.80 -4.53 -8.13
N ALA A 69 1.63 -3.97 -8.48
CA ALA A 69 1.51 -2.57 -8.89
C ALA A 69 1.99 -1.61 -7.80
N LEU A 70 1.60 -1.85 -6.54
CA LEU A 70 2.08 -1.05 -5.41
C LEU A 70 3.59 -1.17 -5.20
N ALA A 71 4.15 -2.38 -5.34
CA ALA A 71 5.59 -2.62 -5.23
C ALA A 71 6.37 -1.93 -6.37
N LEU A 72 5.87 -2.00 -7.61
CA LEU A 72 6.45 -1.31 -8.75
C LEU A 72 6.39 0.21 -8.53
N ALA A 73 5.25 0.77 -8.14
CA ALA A 73 5.14 2.21 -7.83
C ALA A 73 6.15 2.67 -6.75
N ALA A 74 6.35 1.85 -5.71
CA ALA A 74 7.36 2.11 -4.70
C ALA A 74 8.79 2.06 -5.27
N ALA A 75 9.10 1.10 -6.16
CA ALA A 75 10.38 1.03 -6.86
C ALA A 75 10.63 2.24 -7.76
N GLY A 76 9.60 2.73 -8.46
CA GLY A 76 9.66 3.97 -9.24
C GLY A 76 9.99 5.18 -8.36
N THR A 77 9.40 5.26 -7.17
CA THR A 77 9.71 6.30 -6.18
C THR A 77 11.17 6.20 -5.66
N ALA A 78 11.73 4.99 -5.66
CA ALA A 78 13.14 4.74 -5.34
C ALA A 78 14.11 4.99 -6.52
N GLY A 79 13.60 5.40 -7.69
CA GLY A 79 14.41 5.72 -8.87
C GLY A 79 14.71 4.55 -9.80
N ILE A 80 14.01 3.42 -9.66
CA ILE A 80 14.13 2.28 -10.56
C ILE A 80 13.13 2.42 -11.71
N GLU A 81 13.58 2.21 -12.94
CA GLU A 81 12.73 2.33 -14.13
C GLU A 81 11.71 1.18 -14.21
N VAL A 82 10.44 1.51 -14.00
CA VAL A 82 9.33 0.55 -13.96
C VAL A 82 8.07 1.06 -14.66
N ALA A 83 8.15 2.13 -15.46
CA ALA A 83 6.96 2.78 -16.01
C ALA A 83 6.12 1.82 -16.87
N VAL A 84 6.77 0.99 -17.68
CA VAL A 84 6.12 -0.01 -18.53
C VAL A 84 5.45 -1.12 -17.72
N PRO A 85 6.15 -1.87 -16.84
CA PRO A 85 5.51 -2.92 -16.06
C PRO A 85 4.40 -2.41 -15.13
N LEU A 86 4.55 -1.19 -14.59
CA LEU A 86 3.50 -0.55 -13.79
C LEU A 86 2.26 -0.22 -14.63
N ALA A 87 2.43 0.32 -15.84
CA ALA A 87 1.33 0.58 -16.76
C ALA A 87 0.59 -0.70 -17.15
N ASN A 88 1.32 -1.78 -17.46
CA ASN A 88 0.71 -3.07 -17.81
C ASN A 88 -0.13 -3.63 -16.64
N ALA A 89 0.38 -3.56 -15.40
CA ALA A 89 -0.35 -4.01 -14.22
C ALA A 89 -1.61 -3.15 -13.99
N ARG A 90 -1.51 -1.83 -14.16
CA ARG A 90 -2.66 -0.92 -14.08
C ARG A 90 -3.72 -1.26 -15.13
N ASP A 91 -3.32 -1.48 -16.38
CA ASP A 91 -4.27 -1.74 -17.47
C ASP A 91 -5.02 -3.07 -17.24
N PHE A 92 -4.35 -4.09 -16.69
CA PHE A 92 -5.01 -5.30 -16.20
C PHE A 92 -6.02 -5.00 -15.08
N LEU A 93 -5.62 -4.22 -14.06
CA LEU A 93 -6.48 -3.88 -12.93
C LEU A 93 -7.71 -3.04 -13.33
N LEU A 94 -7.59 -2.18 -14.33
CA LEU A 94 -8.73 -1.43 -14.89
C LEU A 94 -9.73 -2.37 -15.58
N THR A 95 -9.24 -3.48 -16.14
CA THR A 95 -10.07 -4.45 -16.87
C THR A 95 -10.73 -5.45 -15.91
N GLU A 96 -9.96 -6.04 -14.99
CA GLU A 96 -10.38 -7.18 -14.18
C GLU A 96 -10.64 -6.83 -12.69
N GLY A 97 -10.23 -5.64 -12.25
CA GLY A 97 -10.25 -5.25 -10.84
C GLY A 97 -11.66 -5.09 -10.25
N ALA A 98 -12.66 -4.74 -11.06
CA ALA A 98 -14.04 -4.53 -10.57
C ALA A 98 -14.61 -5.78 -9.88
N ALA A 99 -14.40 -6.96 -10.48
CA ALA A 99 -14.84 -8.24 -9.92
C ALA A 99 -14.14 -8.54 -8.59
N TYR A 100 -12.87 -8.17 -8.45
CA TYR A 100 -12.11 -8.32 -7.20
C TYR A 100 -12.63 -7.37 -6.12
N ALA A 101 -12.85 -6.09 -6.44
CA ALA A 101 -13.38 -5.10 -5.51
C ALA A 101 -14.75 -5.50 -4.95
N ALA A 102 -15.62 -6.09 -5.78
CA ALA A 102 -16.94 -6.56 -5.37
C ALA A 102 -16.92 -7.68 -4.32
N THR A 103 -15.77 -8.34 -4.08
CA THR A 103 -15.66 -9.40 -3.07
C THR A 103 -15.60 -8.88 -1.63
N GLY A 104 -15.35 -7.57 -1.43
CA GLY A 104 -15.43 -6.95 -0.11
C GLY A 104 -14.72 -5.59 -0.01
N PRO A 105 -15.00 -4.83 1.06
CA PRO A 105 -14.46 -3.48 1.23
C PRO A 105 -12.93 -3.45 1.34
N GLY A 106 -12.30 -4.51 1.86
CA GLY A 106 -10.84 -4.60 1.91
C GLY A 106 -10.22 -4.75 0.52
N GLN A 107 -10.88 -5.48 -0.37
CA GLN A 107 -10.46 -5.69 -1.75
C GLN A 107 -10.67 -4.43 -2.59
N ALA A 108 -11.80 -3.75 -2.41
CA ALA A 108 -12.03 -2.44 -3.00
C ALA A 108 -10.97 -1.42 -2.56
N ALA A 109 -10.68 -1.32 -1.26
CA ALA A 109 -9.65 -0.43 -0.74
C ALA A 109 -8.25 -0.75 -1.28
N LYS A 110 -7.92 -2.04 -1.41
CA LYS A 110 -6.64 -2.48 -1.97
C LYS A 110 -6.50 -2.10 -3.45
N LEU A 111 -7.55 -2.34 -4.24
CA LEU A 111 -7.58 -1.95 -5.65
C LEU A 111 -7.44 -0.44 -5.82
N TYR A 112 -8.19 0.33 -5.03
CA TYR A 112 -8.11 1.80 -5.00
C TYR A 112 -6.67 2.25 -4.73
N LEU A 113 -6.02 1.70 -3.69
CA LEU A 113 -4.65 2.05 -3.36
C LEU A 113 -3.66 1.73 -4.49
N ALA A 114 -3.81 0.57 -5.12
CA ALA A 114 -2.94 0.15 -6.23
C ALA A 114 -3.07 1.08 -7.44
N LEU A 115 -4.30 1.48 -7.81
CA LEU A 115 -4.55 2.38 -8.93
C LEU A 115 -4.03 3.80 -8.67
N VAL A 116 -4.24 4.32 -7.46
CA VAL A 116 -3.66 5.61 -7.05
C VAL A 116 -2.13 5.57 -7.10
N ALA A 117 -1.52 4.47 -6.64
CA ALA A 117 -0.07 4.30 -6.70
C ALA A 117 0.44 4.22 -8.15
N ALA A 118 -0.37 3.72 -9.08
CA ALA A 118 -0.08 3.67 -10.51
C ALA A 118 -0.44 4.96 -11.27
N ASP A 119 -0.62 6.09 -10.56
CA ASP A 119 -0.99 7.41 -11.10
C ASP A 119 -2.27 7.38 -11.95
N CYS A 120 -3.23 6.55 -11.54
CA CYS A 120 -4.53 6.41 -12.18
C CYS A 120 -5.64 6.99 -11.29
N ASP A 121 -6.68 7.55 -11.92
CA ASP A 121 -7.91 7.91 -11.22
C ASP A 121 -8.73 6.64 -10.97
N PRO A 122 -8.87 6.15 -9.73
CA PRO A 122 -9.61 4.93 -9.44
C PRO A 122 -11.12 5.06 -9.75
N ALA A 123 -11.65 6.28 -9.92
CA ALA A 123 -13.01 6.51 -10.37
C ALA A 123 -13.23 6.16 -11.85
N SER A 124 -12.16 5.86 -12.62
CA SER A 124 -12.25 5.44 -14.01
C SER A 124 -12.60 3.96 -14.20
N ILE A 125 -12.73 3.18 -13.12
CA ILE A 125 -13.23 1.81 -13.22
C ILE A 125 -14.70 1.86 -13.62
N GLU A 126 -15.05 1.18 -14.70
CA GLU A 126 -16.42 1.13 -15.20
C GLU A 126 -17.35 0.49 -14.15
N GLY A 127 -18.09 1.31 -13.40
CA GLY A 127 -19.33 0.90 -12.74
C GLY A 127 -19.47 1.19 -11.25
N ASP A 128 -18.40 1.45 -10.50
CA ASP A 128 -18.50 1.68 -9.05
C ASP A 128 -17.47 2.71 -8.59
N ASP A 129 -17.95 3.78 -7.93
CA ASP A 129 -17.09 4.65 -7.12
C ASP A 129 -16.54 3.82 -5.96
N LEU A 130 -15.30 3.35 -6.09
CA LEU A 130 -14.65 2.56 -5.05
C LEU A 130 -14.47 3.32 -3.72
N ALA A 131 -14.68 4.64 -3.72
CA ALA A 131 -14.60 5.50 -2.54
C ALA A 131 -15.95 5.84 -1.90
N ALA A 132 -17.08 5.41 -2.50
CA ALA A 132 -18.44 5.63 -1.98
C ALA A 132 -18.86 4.59 -0.94
#